data_AF-A0A8S2HLP3-F1
#
_entry.id   AF-A0A8S2HLP3-F1
#
_cell.length_a   1.000
_cell.length_b   1.000
_cell.length_c   1.000
_cell.angle_alpha   90.00
_cell.angle_beta   90.00
_cell.angle_gamma   90.00
#
_symmetry.space_group_name_H-M   'P 1'
#
loop_
_entity.id
_entity.type
_entity.pdbx_description
1 polymer ?
#
loop_
_entity_poly.entity_id
_entity_poly.type
_entity_poly.pdbx_seq_one_letter_code
_entity_poly.pdbx_strand_id
1 'polypeptide(L)'
;MIRSNEYSVDESGKGNCLVDACLLTMIDIQVSSLPLRKHLSDYIRLNEITLRDRWRYARISYDQKPGLGIDLDANLLDQVN
;
A
#
# COMPACT_ATOMS: atom_id res chain seq x y z
N MET A 1 11.84 29.85 -1.14
CA MET A 1 11.13 29.04 -2.15
C MET A 1 11.92 27.74 -2.29
N ILE A 2 11.51 26.67 -1.60
CA ILE A 2 12.18 25.37 -1.74
C ILE A 2 11.66 24.78 -3.04
N ARG A 3 12.55 24.54 -4.01
CA ARG A 3 12.22 23.81 -5.25
C ARG A 3 12.06 22.33 -4.89
N SER A 4 10.86 21.78 -5.01
CA SER A 4 10.68 20.33 -5.08
C SER A 4 11.24 19.87 -6.42
N ASN A 5 12.50 19.43 -6.44
CA ASN A 5 12.97 18.64 -7.57
C ASN A 5 12.18 17.32 -7.55
N GLU A 6 11.18 17.21 -8.42
CA GLU A 6 10.48 15.96 -8.69
C GLU A 6 11.48 15.01 -9.36
N TYR A 7 12.13 14.17 -8.55
CA TYR A 7 12.91 13.06 -9.06
C TYR A 7 11.95 11.94 -9.43
N SER A 8 11.61 11.85 -10.72
CA SER A 8 11.03 10.61 -11.26
C SER A 8 12.09 9.53 -11.10
N VAL A 9 11.87 8.61 -10.15
CA VAL A 9 12.68 7.39 -10.06
C VAL A 9 12.51 6.67 -11.38
N ASP A 10 13.62 6.38 -12.07
CA ASP A 10 13.60 5.55 -13.28
C ASP A 10 13.12 4.16 -12.87
N GLU A 11 11.80 3.98 -12.87
CA GLU A 11 11.12 2.77 -12.47
C GLU A 11 11.43 1.70 -13.52
N SER A 12 12.56 1.01 -13.35
CA SER A 12 12.77 -0.24 -14.05
C SER A 12 11.55 -1.10 -13.72
N GLY A 13 10.70 -1.38 -14.72
CA GLY A 13 9.32 -1.89 -14.60
C GLY A 13 9.18 -3.27 -13.98
N LYS A 14 9.63 -3.41 -12.73
CA LYS A 14 9.81 -4.67 -11.99
C LYS A 14 8.83 -4.79 -10.82
N GLY A 15 7.89 -3.87 -10.68
CA GLY A 15 6.83 -3.90 -9.66
C GLY A 15 7.32 -3.62 -8.21
N ASN A 16 8.49 -3.00 -8.04
CA ASN A 16 9.07 -2.67 -6.73
C ASN A 16 9.11 -1.16 -6.43
N CYS A 17 8.49 -0.34 -7.27
CA CYS A 17 8.64 1.12 -7.24
C CYS A 17 8.36 1.76 -5.88
N LEU A 18 7.33 1.29 -5.16
CA LEU A 18 7.03 1.78 -3.81
C LEU A 18 8.22 1.57 -2.84
N VAL A 19 8.82 0.38 -2.88
CA VAL A 19 9.93 0.02 -1.99
C VAL A 19 11.21 0.74 -2.41
N ASP A 20 11.43 0.88 -3.72
CA ASP A 20 12.55 1.63 -4.29
C ASP A 20 12.48 3.13 -3.89
N ALA A 21 11.29 3.75 -4.00
CA ALA A 21 11.05 5.13 -3.61
C ALA A 21 11.21 5.35 -2.10
N CYS A 22 10.73 4.41 -1.27
CA CYS A 22 10.96 4.43 0.17
C CYS A 22 12.45 4.43 0.51
N LEU A 23 13.24 3.55 -0.11
CA LEU A 23 14.68 3.46 0.15
C LEU A 23 15.44 4.71 -0.31
N LEU A 24 15.11 5.22 -1.49
CA LEU A 24 15.70 6.46 -2.00
C LEU A 24 15.44 7.63 -1.04
N THR A 25 14.23 7.72 -0.51
CA THR A 25 13.85 8.76 0.47
C THR A 25 14.57 8.60 1.81
N MET A 26 14.81 7.37 2.26
CA MET A 26 15.38 7.09 3.60
C MET A 26 16.90 7.13 3.65
N ILE A 27 17.56 6.63 2.61
CA ILE A 27 19.00 6.30 2.65
C ILE A 27 19.80 7.12 1.61
N ASP A 28 19.15 7.79 0.65
CA ASP A 28 19.78 8.60 -0.41
C ASP A 28 20.90 7.86 -1.20
N ILE A 29 20.88 6.52 -1.15
CA ILE A 29 21.81 5.63 -1.83
C ILE A 29 21.01 4.55 -2.54
N GLN A 30 21.42 4.22 -3.76
CA GLN A 30 20.80 3.18 -4.58
C GLN A 30 21.22 1.78 -4.09
N VAL A 31 20.52 1.27 -3.07
CA VAL A 31 20.67 -0.10 -2.54
C VAL A 31 19.54 -1.00 -3.03
N SER A 32 19.79 -2.31 -3.08
CA SER A 32 18.77 -3.30 -3.45
C SER A 32 17.56 -3.20 -2.53
N SER A 33 16.35 -3.14 -3.12
CA SER A 33 15.09 -3.07 -2.39
C SER A 33 14.52 -4.40 -1.94
N LEU A 34 15.14 -5.50 -2.36
CA LEU A 34 14.68 -6.85 -2.03
C LEU A 34 14.62 -7.14 -0.53
N PRO A 35 15.58 -6.72 0.32
CA PRO A 35 15.50 -6.93 1.76
C PRO A 35 14.30 -6.20 2.39
N LEU A 36 14.07 -4.94 2.02
CA LEU A 36 12.93 -4.17 2.53
C LEU A 36 11.60 -4.77 2.04
N ARG A 37 11.54 -5.21 0.78
CA ARG A 37 10.37 -5.91 0.23
C ARG A 37 10.07 -7.21 0.97
N LYS A 38 11.11 -7.99 1.31
CA LYS A 38 10.97 -9.21 2.10
C LYS A 38 10.44 -8.91 3.50
N HIS A 39 11.02 -7.91 4.18
CA HIS A 39 10.55 -7.49 5.50
C HIS A 39 9.10 -7.00 5.49
N LEU A 40 8.68 -6.27 4.45
CA LEU A 40 7.29 -5.85 4.28
C LEU A 40 6.37 -7.07 4.13
N SER A 41 6.75 -8.04 3.30
CA SER A 41 5.99 -9.28 3.13
C SER A 41 5.86 -10.06 4.44
N ASP A 42 6.96 -10.22 5.19
CA ASP A 42 6.96 -10.92 6.47
C ASP A 42 6.10 -10.19 7.51
N TYR A 43 6.19 -8.85 7.56
CA TYR A 43 5.38 -8.04 8.45
C TYR A 43 3.89 -8.18 8.17
N ILE A 44 3.49 -8.14 6.89
CA ILE A 44 2.09 -8.34 6.48
C ILE A 44 1.60 -9.71 6.92
N ARG A 45 2.40 -10.76 6.69
CA ARG A 45 2.03 -12.13 7.07
C ARG A 45 1.87 -12.29 8.59
N LEU A 46 2.78 -11.70 9.38
CA LEU A 46 2.72 -11.80 10.84
C LEU A 46 1.59 -10.98 11.46
N ASN A 47 1.10 -9.94 10.78
CA ASN A 47 0.06 -9.04 11.28
C ASN A 47 -1.23 -9.13 10.45
N GLU A 48 -1.44 -10.24 9.74
CA GLU A 48 -2.48 -10.37 8.72
C GLU A 48 -3.87 -10.04 9.25
N ILE A 49 -4.22 -10.54 10.44
CA ILE A 49 -5.54 -10.34 11.05
C ILE A 49 -5.80 -8.85 11.27
N THR A 50 -4.92 -8.17 12.00
CA THR A 50 -5.04 -6.74 12.30
C THR A 50 -5.03 -5.87 11.05
N LEU A 51 -4.17 -6.20 10.07
CA LEU A 51 -4.07 -5.45 8.82
C LEU A 51 -5.30 -5.66 7.94
N ARG A 52 -5.88 -6.87 7.92
CA ARG A 52 -7.11 -7.19 7.21
C ARG A 52 -8.30 -6.41 7.79
N ASP A 53 -8.40 -6.31 9.10
CA ASP A 53 -9.47 -5.53 9.74
C ASP A 53 -9.35 -4.04 9.42
N ARG A 54 -8.14 -3.48 9.47
CA ARG A 54 -7.88 -2.09 9.05
C ARG A 54 -8.19 -1.87 7.58
N TRP A 55 -7.83 -2.83 6.72
CA TRP A 55 -8.13 -2.76 5.29
C TRP A 55 -9.64 -2.79 5.03
N ARG A 56 -10.39 -3.66 5.72
CA ARG A 56 -11.86 -3.72 5.64
C ARG A 56 -12.50 -2.40 6.03
N TYR A 57 -12.07 -1.80 7.15
CA TYR A 57 -12.58 -0.51 7.59
C TYR A 57 -12.29 0.60 6.56
N ALA A 58 -11.06 0.68 6.06
CA ALA A 58 -10.69 1.65 5.04
C ALA A 58 -11.50 1.46 3.74
N ARG A 59 -11.80 0.20 3.37
CA ARG A 59 -12.61 -0.12 2.20
C ARG A 59 -14.05 0.36 2.36
N ILE A 60 -14.70 0.04 3.48
CA ILE A 60 -16.06 0.51 3.79
C ILE A 60 -16.11 2.04 3.74
N SER A 61 -15.13 2.71 4.37
CA SER A 61 -15.05 4.18 4.35
C SER A 61 -14.88 4.75 2.93
N TYR A 62 -14.17 4.06 2.04
CA TYR A 62 -14.04 4.45 0.63
C TYR A 62 -15.37 4.28 -0.12
N ASP A 63 -16.05 3.15 0.05
CA ASP A 63 -17.31 2.84 -0.63
C ASP A 63 -18.46 3.76 -0.16
N GLN A 64 -18.40 4.23 1.10
CA GLN A 64 -19.35 5.22 1.66
C GLN A 64 -19.11 6.67 1.18
N LYS A 65 -18.07 6.94 0.37
CA LYS A 65 -17.86 8.29 -0.16
C LYS A 65 -18.97 8.65 -1.17
N PRO A 66 -19.67 9.77 -0.96
CA PRO A 66 -20.74 10.17 -1.85
C PRO A 66 -20.20 10.40 -3.27
N GLY A 67 -20.79 9.71 -4.25
CA GLY A 67 -20.39 9.76 -5.67
C GLY A 67 -19.79 8.48 -6.24
N LEU A 68 -19.52 7.45 -5.42
CA LEU A 68 -18.98 6.16 -5.90
C LEU A 68 -20.00 5.02 -5.95
N GLY A 69 -21.17 5.17 -5.32
CA GLY A 69 -22.40 4.41 -5.62
C GLY A 69 -22.23 2.90 -5.85
N ILE A 70 -21.36 2.23 -5.09
CA ILE A 70 -21.35 0.78 -5.05
C ILE A 70 -22.18 0.38 -3.85
N ASP A 71 -23.49 0.21 -4.06
CA ASP A 71 -24.37 -0.46 -3.11
C ASP A 71 -23.97 -1.95 -3.07
N LEU A 72 -22.93 -2.25 -2.30
CA LEU A 72 -22.54 -3.62 -2.00
C LEU A 72 -23.39 -4.07 -0.82
N ASP A 73 -24.40 -4.87 -1.17
CA ASP A 73 -25.33 -5.57 -0.28
C ASP A 73 -24.63 -6.03 1.00
N ALA A 74 -25.09 -5.53 2.15
CA ALA A 74 -24.54 -5.85 3.47
C ALA A 74 -24.50 -7.36 3.76
N ASN A 75 -25.24 -8.16 2.99
CA ASN A 75 -25.26 -9.63 3.07
C ASN A 75 -24.03 -10.34 2.46
N LEU A 76 -23.18 -9.67 1.66
CA LEU A 76 -21.93 -10.26 1.13
C LEU A 76 -20.80 -10.31 2.17
N LEU A 77 -20.87 -9.48 3.21
CA LEU A 77 -19.90 -9.47 4.31
C LEU A 77 -20.12 -10.61 5.31
N ASP A 78 -21.34 -11.17 5.39
CA ASP A 78 -21.69 -12.29 6.27
C ASP A 78 -21.44 -13.67 5.65
N GLN A 79 -21.24 -13.78 4.32
CA GLN A 79 -21.00 -15.06 3.63
C GLN A 79 -19.52 -15.49 3.59
N VAL A 80 -18.60 -14.71 4.16
CA VAL A 80 -17.17 -15.05 4.28
C VAL A 80 -16.78 -15.25 5.74
N ASN A 81 -17.63 -16.00 6.46
CA ASN A 81 -17.29 -16.70 7.71
C ASN A 81 -17.18 -18.19 7.42
#